data_AF-A0A662SUD5-F1
#
_entry.id   AF-A0A662SUD5-F1
#
_cell.length_a   1.000
_cell.length_b   1.000
_cell.length_c   1.000
_cell.angle_alpha   90.00
_cell.angle_beta   90.00
_cell.angle_gamma   90.00
#
_symmetry.space_group_name_H-M   'P 1'
#
loop_
_entity.id
_entity.type
_entity.pdbx_description
1 polymer ?
#
loop_
_entity_poly.entity_id
_entity_poly.type
_entity_poly.pdbx_seq_one_letter_code
_entity_poly.pdbx_strand_id
1 'polypeptide(L)'
;GVGTIFAFPGGIPGALVVGFTYKLVRRDIAALSEPIGTSIGAVISATVVAPAYGKAMPSVLGITNQALLFTLFWLVSCVPGSIIGYTVIKVLRARGVLKPELHAEA
;
A
#
# COMPACT_ATOMS: atom_id res chain seq x y z
N GLY A 1 -8.72 -3.87 -4.55
CA GLY A 1 -9.24 -3.91 -3.16
C GLY A 1 -10.72 -4.18 -3.19
N VAL A 2 -11.22 -5.01 -2.27
CA VAL A 2 -12.61 -5.53 -2.25
C VAL A 2 -13.68 -4.48 -1.88
N GLY A 3 -13.37 -3.17 -2.00
CA GLY A 3 -14.33 -2.07 -1.89
C GLY A 3 -14.94 -1.81 -0.50
N THR A 4 -14.42 -2.41 0.57
CA THR A 4 -14.93 -2.18 1.93
C THR A 4 -14.39 -0.88 2.52
N ILE A 5 -15.18 -0.22 3.39
CA ILE A 5 -14.75 1.00 4.12
C ILE A 5 -13.45 0.75 4.90
N PHE A 6 -13.24 -0.49 5.32
CA PHE A 6 -12.01 -0.97 5.94
C PHE A 6 -10.79 -0.89 5.04
N ALA A 7 -10.90 -0.91 3.71
CA ALA A 7 -9.79 -0.91 2.73
C ALA A 7 -9.19 0.48 2.47
N PHE A 8 -9.90 1.56 2.81
CA PHE A 8 -9.46 2.94 2.59
C PHE A 8 -8.22 3.37 3.39
N PRO A 9 -7.99 2.93 4.64
CA PRO A 9 -6.81 3.30 5.40
C PRO A 9 -5.50 2.72 4.86
N GLY A 10 -5.51 1.77 3.91
CA GLY A 10 -4.30 1.13 3.37
C GLY A 10 -3.64 1.89 2.23
N GLY A 11 -4.45 2.32 1.26
CA GLY A 11 -3.93 2.94 0.04
C GLY A 11 -3.29 4.30 0.27
N ILE A 12 -3.85 5.12 1.17
CA ILE A 12 -3.34 6.47 1.44
C ILE A 12 -1.94 6.42 2.08
N PRO A 13 -1.71 5.68 3.18
CA PRO A 13 -0.37 5.56 3.75
C PRO A 13 0.60 4.80 2.83
N GLY A 14 0.13 3.79 2.09
CA GLY A 14 0.91 3.09 1.07
C GLY A 14 1.50 4.04 0.02
N ALA A 15 0.64 4.89 -0.56
CA ALA A 15 1.05 5.88 -1.56
C ALA A 15 1.99 6.94 -0.99
N LEU A 16 1.77 7.38 0.25
CA LEU A 16 2.66 8.32 0.93
C LEU A 16 4.06 7.72 1.13
N VAL A 17 4.15 6.47 1.58
CA VAL A 17 5.43 5.77 1.76
C VAL A 17 6.17 5.61 0.44
N VAL A 18 5.48 5.26 -0.65
CA VAL A 18 6.08 5.22 -2.00
C VAL A 18 6.61 6.59 -2.41
N GLY A 19 5.82 7.66 -2.22
CA GLY A 19 6.23 9.02 -2.56
C GLY A 19 7.43 9.51 -1.77
N PHE A 20 7.48 9.27 -0.46
CA PHE A 20 8.63 9.61 0.38
C PHE A 20 9.87 8.79 0.01
N THR A 21 9.71 7.48 -0.21
CA THR A 21 10.81 6.60 -0.63
C THR A 21 11.34 7.01 -2.00
N TYR A 22 10.47 7.40 -2.92
CA TYR A 22 10.87 7.92 -4.23
C TYR A 22 11.62 9.25 -4.09
N LYS A 23 11.22 10.13 -3.17
CA LYS A 23 11.95 11.37 -2.91
C LYS A 23 13.36 11.13 -2.34
N LEU A 24 13.55 10.07 -1.57
CA LEU A 24 14.82 9.70 -0.95
C LEU A 24 15.75 8.95 -1.91
N VAL A 25 15.23 7.91 -2.57
CA VAL A 25 16.04 7.02 -3.42
C VAL A 25 16.09 7.51 -4.87
N ARG A 26 15.07 8.28 -5.31
CA ARG A 26 14.87 8.76 -6.69
C ARG A 26 14.91 7.65 -7.74
N ARG A 27 14.60 6.42 -7.34
CA ARG A 27 14.57 5.23 -8.19
C ARG A 27 13.18 4.62 -8.17
N ASP A 28 12.80 4.01 -9.29
CA ASP A 28 11.49 3.39 -9.48
C ASP A 28 11.25 2.21 -8.51
N ILE A 29 12.33 1.64 -7.95
CA ILE A 29 12.31 0.63 -6.88
C ILE A 29 11.49 1.11 -5.67
N ALA A 30 11.34 2.43 -5.48
CA ALA A 30 10.48 3.00 -4.45
C ALA A 30 9.02 2.51 -4.50
N ALA A 31 8.51 2.10 -5.67
CA ALA A 31 7.18 1.49 -5.79
C ALA A 31 7.01 0.23 -4.93
N LEU A 32 8.10 -0.52 -4.68
CA LEU A 32 8.08 -1.72 -3.82
C LEU A 32 7.97 -1.41 -2.33
N SER A 33 8.02 -0.13 -1.93
CA SER A 33 7.80 0.27 -0.54
C SER A 33 6.33 0.42 -0.15
N GLU A 34 5.40 0.33 -1.12
CA GLU A 34 3.95 0.37 -0.89
C GLU A 34 3.47 -0.58 0.22
N PRO A 35 3.92 -1.86 0.28
CA PRO A 35 3.46 -2.79 1.31
C PRO A 35 3.78 -2.35 2.74
N ILE A 36 4.82 -1.52 2.93
CA ILE A 36 5.19 -0.97 4.25
C ILE A 36 4.15 0.05 4.71
N GLY A 37 3.75 0.97 3.84
CA GLY A 37 2.70 1.94 4.16
C GLY A 37 1.33 1.28 4.29
N THR A 38 1.02 0.33 3.41
CA THR A 38 -0.26 -0.41 3.45
C THR A 38 -0.42 -1.19 4.75
N SER A 39 0.64 -1.79 5.29
CA SER A 39 0.57 -2.53 6.56
C SER A 39 0.34 -1.61 7.77
N ILE A 40 0.87 -0.37 7.76
CA ILE A 40 0.50 0.67 8.74
C ILE A 40 -1.00 0.98 8.64
N GLY A 41 -1.50 1.14 7.42
CA GLY A 41 -2.93 1.32 7.18
C GLY A 41 -3.80 0.16 7.69
N ALA A 42 -3.30 -1.07 7.58
CA ALA A 42 -4.01 -2.26 8.05
C ALA A 42 -4.16 -2.26 9.57
N VAL A 43 -3.11 -1.82 10.29
CA VAL A 43 -3.15 -1.64 11.75
C VAL A 43 -4.13 -0.54 12.15
N ILE A 44 -4.15 0.60 11.44
CA ILE A 44 -5.11 1.68 11.68
C ILE A 44 -6.55 1.19 11.42
N SER A 45 -6.76 0.43 10.36
CA SER A 45 -8.07 -0.14 10.04
C SER A 45 -8.55 -1.11 11.12
N ALA A 46 -7.67 -1.96 11.63
CA ALA A 46 -7.98 -2.91 12.70
C ALA A 46 -8.26 -2.25 14.07
N THR A 47 -7.60 -1.13 14.36
CA THR A 47 -7.66 -0.48 15.68
C THR A 47 -8.67 0.66 15.77
N VAL A 48 -8.96 1.34 14.67
CA VAL A 48 -9.84 2.52 14.65
C VAL A 48 -11.13 2.23 13.89
N VAL A 49 -11.02 1.71 12.67
CA VAL A 49 -12.18 1.55 11.78
C VAL A 49 -13.02 0.33 12.18
N ALA A 50 -12.38 -0.79 12.52
CA ALA A 50 -13.07 -2.03 12.92
C ALA A 50 -13.88 -1.87 14.23
N PRO A 51 -13.36 -1.25 15.31
CA PRO A 51 -14.14 -1.02 16.52
C PRO A 51 -15.25 0.01 16.33
N ALA A 52 -15.01 1.07 15.54
CA ALA A 52 -16.01 2.11 15.27
C ALA A 52 -17.23 1.60 14.49
N TYR A 53 -17.06 0.56 13.67
CA TYR A 53 -18.16 -0.01 12.88
C TYR A 53 -19.01 -1.05 13.62
N GLY A 54 -18.60 -1.50 14.81
CA GLY A 54 -19.39 -2.22 15.82
C GLY A 54 -20.06 -3.56 15.45
N LYS A 55 -20.21 -3.91 14.16
CA LYS A 55 -21.04 -5.04 13.69
C LYS A 55 -20.43 -5.85 12.54
N ALA A 56 -19.40 -5.36 11.88
CA ALA A 56 -18.93 -5.94 10.61
C ALA A 56 -17.91 -7.09 10.77
N MET A 57 -17.37 -7.31 11.97
CA MET A 57 -16.30 -8.29 12.16
C MET A 57 -16.54 -9.13 13.42
N PRO A 58 -16.31 -10.45 13.37
CA PRO A 58 -16.43 -11.30 14.55
C PRO A 58 -15.49 -10.79 15.64
N SER A 59 -16.07 -10.29 16.72
CA SER A 59 -15.35 -9.89 17.94
C SER A 59 -14.61 -11.07 18.60
N VAL A 60 -14.92 -12.30 18.18
CA VAL A 60 -14.31 -13.56 18.62
C VAL A 60 -12.79 -13.61 18.36
N LEU A 61 -12.27 -12.83 17.40
CA LEU A 61 -10.85 -12.89 17.04
C LEU A 61 -9.95 -11.97 17.88
N GLY A 62 -10.45 -10.95 18.57
CA GLY A 62 -9.59 -9.95 19.24
C GLY A 62 -8.79 -9.07 18.27
N ILE A 63 -8.34 -7.90 18.76
CA ILE A 63 -7.73 -6.83 17.94
C ILE A 63 -6.45 -7.29 17.23
N THR A 64 -5.61 -8.09 17.91
CA THR A 64 -4.34 -8.59 17.36
C THR A 64 -4.55 -9.50 16.15
N ASN A 65 -5.52 -10.41 16.21
CA ASN A 65 -5.78 -11.33 15.09
C ASN A 65 -6.48 -10.62 13.92
N GLN A 66 -7.29 -9.58 14.20
CA GLN A 66 -7.87 -8.73 13.15
C GLN A 66 -6.80 -7.92 12.41
N ALA A 67 -5.83 -7.33 13.13
CA ALA A 67 -4.71 -6.63 12.52
C ALA A 67 -3.87 -7.56 11.65
N LEU A 68 -3.60 -8.80 12.12
CA LEU A 68 -2.88 -9.80 11.34
C LEU A 68 -3.64 -10.18 10.06
N LEU A 69 -4.94 -10.46 10.15
CA LEU A 69 -5.75 -10.82 8.99
C LEU A 69 -5.81 -9.68 7.96
N PHE A 70 -6.09 -8.45 8.39
CA PHE A 70 -6.09 -7.31 7.47
C PHE A 70 -4.74 -7.10 6.82
N THR A 71 -3.65 -7.22 7.60
CA THR A 71 -2.30 -7.12 7.06
C THR A 71 -2.05 -8.20 6.02
N LEU A 72 -2.39 -9.47 6.30
CA LEU A 72 -2.21 -10.58 5.36
C LEU A 72 -3.01 -10.39 4.07
N PHE A 73 -4.31 -10.11 4.16
CA PHE A 73 -5.15 -9.90 2.98
C PHE A 73 -4.69 -8.71 2.14
N TRP A 74 -4.20 -7.65 2.78
CA TRP A 74 -3.72 -6.47 2.07
C TRP A 74 -2.35 -6.70 1.47
N LEU A 75 -1.46 -7.42 2.15
CA LEU A 75 -0.15 -7.74 1.62
C LEU A 75 -0.28 -8.63 0.38
N VAL A 76 -1.18 -9.62 0.42
CA VAL A 76 -1.52 -10.45 -0.74
C VAL A 76 -2.03 -9.61 -1.93
N SER A 77 -2.73 -8.50 -1.67
CA SER A 77 -3.22 -7.61 -2.74
C SER A 77 -2.19 -6.56 -3.18
N CYS A 78 -1.39 -6.01 -2.28
CA CYS A 78 -0.47 -4.90 -2.55
C CYS A 78 0.86 -5.37 -3.12
N VAL A 79 1.32 -6.59 -2.83
CA VAL A 79 2.50 -7.16 -3.48
C VAL A 79 2.32 -7.21 -5.01
N PRO A 80 1.29 -7.87 -5.57
CA PRO A 80 1.09 -7.85 -7.03
C PRO A 80 0.75 -6.45 -7.55
N GLY A 81 0.03 -5.63 -6.78
CA GLY A 81 -0.26 -4.23 -7.12
C GLY A 81 1.00 -3.38 -7.33
N SER A 82 1.96 -3.46 -6.40
CA SER A 82 3.24 -2.75 -6.47
C SER A 82 4.11 -3.23 -7.64
N ILE A 83 4.08 -4.53 -7.95
CA ILE A 83 4.80 -5.11 -9.09
C ILE A 83 4.22 -4.60 -10.41
N ILE A 84 2.88 -4.56 -10.52
CA ILE A 84 2.19 -3.98 -11.68
C ILE A 84 2.52 -2.49 -11.79
N GLY A 85 2.43 -1.73 -10.69
CA GLY A 85 2.75 -0.30 -10.65
C GLY A 85 4.18 -0.01 -11.11
N TYR A 86 5.15 -0.76 -10.60
CA TYR A 86 6.55 -0.70 -11.02
C TYR A 86 6.72 -1.01 -12.51
N THR A 87 6.04 -2.06 -13.00
CA THR A 87 6.10 -2.46 -14.42
C THR A 87 5.52 -1.37 -15.33
N VAL A 88 4.40 -0.76 -14.93
CA VAL A 88 3.77 0.34 -15.68
C VAL A 88 4.70 1.55 -15.76
N ILE A 89 5.31 1.96 -14.64
CA ILE A 89 6.29 3.07 -14.62
C ILE A 89 7.44 2.79 -15.58
N LYS A 90 7.99 1.56 -15.54
CA LYS A 90 9.10 1.14 -16.41
C LYS A 90 8.71 1.15 -17.88
N VAL A 91 7.52 0.67 -18.24
CA VAL A 91 7.00 0.68 -19.62
C VAL A 91 6.75 2.10 -20.12
N LEU A 92 6.16 2.97 -19.30
CA LEU A 92 5.89 4.36 -19.67
C LEU A 92 7.18 5.16 -19.86
N ARG A 93 8.22 4.89 -19.05
CA ARG A 93 9.55 5.48 -19.23
C ARG A 93 10.23 4.96 -20.50
N ALA A 94 10.17 3.65 -20.77
CA ALA A 94 10.74 3.07 -21.98
C ALA A 94 10.09 3.61 -23.27
N ARG A 95 8.82 4.04 -23.21
CA ARG A 95 8.12 4.68 -24.34
C ARG A 95 8.29 6.20 -24.42
N GLY A 96 9.09 6.80 -23.54
CA GLY A 96 9.35 8.25 -23.52
C GLY A 96 8.15 9.11 -23.11
N VAL A 97 7.10 8.50 -22.54
CA VAL A 97 5.91 9.22 -22.06
C VAL A 97 6.22 9.98 -20.77
N LEU A 98 7.05 9.38 -19.91
CA LEU A 98 7.55 10.02 -18.70
C LEU A 98 8.87 10.71 -19.02
N LYS A 99 8.99 12.00 -18.66
CA LYS A 99 10.27 12.71 -18.72
C LYS A 99 11.27 11.97 -17.81
N PRO A 100 12.49 11.65 -18.29
CA PRO A 100 13.54 11.14 -17.42
C PRO A 100 13.83 12.22 -16.37
N GLU A 101 13.53 11.93 -15.10
CA GLU A 101 14.02 12.79 -14.04
C GLU A 101 15.54 12.65 -14.00
N LEU A 102 16.24 13.80 -14.00
CA LEU A 102 17.69 13.99 -14.12
C LEU A 102 18.57 13.14 -13.16
N HIS A 103 17.95 12.43 -12.21
CA HIS A 103 18.61 11.67 -11.15
C HIS A 103 18.21 10.19 -11.06
N ALA A 104 17.32 9.71 -11.95
CA ALA A 104 16.76 8.37 -11.78
C ALA A 104 17.67 7.23 -12.25
N GLU A 105 18.77 7.55 -12.96
CA GLU A 105 19.74 6.57 -13.50
C GLU A 105 21.19 7.06 -13.39
N ALA A 106 21.59 7.55 -12.21
CA ALA A 106 23.00 7.61 -11.81
C ALA A 106 23.34 6.49 -10.82
#